data_AF-A0A133YD78-F1
#
_entry.id   AF-A0A133YD78-F1
#
_cell.length_a   1.000
_cell.length_b   1.000
_cell.length_c   1.000
_cell.angle_alpha   90.00
_cell.angle_beta   90.00
_cell.angle_gamma   90.00
#
_symmetry.space_group_name_H-M   'P 1'
#
loop_
_entity.id
_entity.type
_entity.pdbx_description
1 polymer ?
#
loop_
_entity_poly.entity_id
_entity_poly.type
_entity_poly.pdbx_seq_one_letter_code
_entity_poly.pdbx_strand_id
1 'polypeptide(L)'
;MRDLQPTILDDFEHRVNLAIEHHQDEQGFPCMEDFNVTREELDEFLFDYQAILDSEGSQRSQQTTYGIIALIPIIVLSAFPQKSLPWDSPTTSLLAGVAIGVAIALAVKGIRMFLKSKNIKRQKAEHPDVVAYINAVLSFEQHQ
;
A
#
# COMPACT_ATOMS: atom_id res chain seq x y z
N MET A 1 -17.71 10.21 13.35
CA MET A 1 -18.59 9.32 12.57
C MET A 1 -18.51 9.70 11.09
N ARG A 2 -17.57 9.06 10.40
CA ARG A 2 -17.51 8.68 8.97
C ARG A 2 -16.07 8.23 8.73
N ASP A 3 -15.69 7.18 9.43
CA ASP A 3 -14.45 6.44 9.17
C ASP A 3 -14.79 5.40 8.11
N LEU A 4 -15.19 5.87 6.94
CA LEU A 4 -15.41 5.07 5.73
C LEU A 4 -14.15 5.17 4.89
N GLN A 5 -13.17 4.34 5.22
CA GLN A 5 -12.15 3.87 4.30
C GLN A 5 -11.52 2.59 4.90
N PRO A 6 -12.27 1.47 4.81
CA PRO A 6 -11.66 0.19 4.43
C PRO A 6 -12.39 -0.47 3.24
N THR A 7 -13.22 0.27 2.49
CA THR A 7 -14.12 -0.26 1.44
C THR A 7 -13.43 -0.61 0.10
N ILE A 8 -12.10 -0.75 0.08
CA ILE A 8 -11.37 -1.36 -1.06
C ILE A 8 -10.44 -2.47 -0.56
N LEU A 9 -10.23 -2.56 0.77
CA LEU A 9 -9.20 -3.39 1.42
C LEU A 9 -9.80 -4.67 2.02
N ASP A 10 -10.98 -4.57 2.64
CA ASP A 10 -11.84 -5.73 2.96
C ASP A 10 -12.25 -6.46 1.67
N ASP A 11 -12.35 -5.71 0.57
CA ASP A 11 -12.90 -6.20 -0.68
C ASP A 11 -12.07 -7.29 -1.34
N PHE A 12 -10.73 -7.34 -1.24
CA PHE A 12 -9.98 -8.26 -2.11
C PHE A 12 -10.14 -9.74 -1.73
N GLU A 13 -9.80 -10.11 -0.49
CA GLU A 13 -10.02 -11.49 0.00
C GLU A 13 -11.51 -11.83 0.01
N HIS A 14 -12.35 -10.90 0.48
CA HIS A 14 -13.77 -11.16 0.57
C HIS A 14 -14.41 -11.35 -0.81
N ARG A 15 -13.99 -10.59 -1.84
CA ARG A 15 -14.45 -10.79 -3.22
C ARG A 15 -13.99 -12.12 -3.80
N VAL A 16 -12.73 -12.52 -3.59
CA VAL A 16 -12.25 -13.81 -4.09
C VAL A 16 -12.99 -14.96 -3.42
N ASN A 17 -13.19 -14.89 -2.10
CA ASN A 17 -13.94 -15.90 -1.36
C ASN A 17 -15.43 -15.93 -1.76
N LEU A 18 -16.07 -14.77 -1.94
CA LEU A 18 -17.45 -14.68 -2.41
C LEU A 18 -17.61 -15.25 -3.83
N ALA A 19 -16.68 -14.94 -4.75
CA ALA A 19 -16.72 -15.47 -6.11
C ALA A 19 -16.60 -17.00 -6.11
N ILE A 20 -15.74 -17.58 -5.26
CA ILE A 20 -15.65 -19.02 -5.08
C ILE A 20 -16.94 -19.57 -4.47
N GLU A 21 -17.44 -18.98 -3.39
CA GLU A 21 -18.65 -19.45 -2.71
C GLU A 21 -19.87 -19.49 -3.64
N HIS A 22 -20.03 -18.45 -4.47
CA HIS A 22 -21.18 -18.29 -5.36
C HIS A 22 -21.10 -19.17 -6.60
N HIS A 23 -19.91 -19.41 -7.15
CA HIS A 23 -19.77 -20.03 -8.47
C HIS A 23 -19.04 -21.38 -8.47
N GLN A 24 -18.53 -21.87 -7.33
CA GLN A 24 -17.82 -23.16 -7.23
C GLN A 24 -18.60 -24.35 -7.79
N ASP A 25 -19.94 -24.33 -7.70
CA ASP A 25 -20.81 -25.41 -8.15
C ASP A 25 -21.27 -25.25 -9.61
N GLU A 26 -20.87 -24.17 -10.30
CA GLU A 26 -21.26 -23.90 -11.68
C GLU A 26 -20.38 -24.63 -12.71
N GLN A 27 -21.00 -25.09 -13.80
CA GLN A 27 -20.25 -25.71 -14.89
C GLN A 27 -19.30 -24.70 -15.55
N GLY A 28 -18.01 -25.04 -15.56
CA GLY A 28 -16.96 -24.23 -16.16
C GLY A 28 -16.25 -23.29 -15.19
N PHE A 29 -16.60 -23.32 -13.90
CA PHE A 29 -15.84 -22.62 -12.87
C PHE A 29 -14.43 -23.23 -12.74
N PRO A 30 -13.37 -22.41 -12.62
CA PRO A 30 -12.01 -22.92 -12.44
C PRO A 30 -11.86 -23.70 -11.13
N CYS A 31 -11.43 -24.96 -11.21
CA CYS A 31 -11.13 -25.78 -10.04
C CYS A 31 -9.70 -25.54 -9.57
N MET A 32 -9.46 -25.46 -8.25
CA MET A 32 -8.12 -25.26 -7.69
C MET A 32 -7.13 -26.37 -8.10
N GLU A 33 -7.65 -27.59 -8.27
CA GLU A 33 -6.92 -28.78 -8.69
C GLU A 33 -6.28 -28.63 -10.08
N ASP A 34 -6.93 -27.91 -11.00
CA ASP A 34 -6.42 -27.65 -12.36
C ASP A 34 -5.21 -26.71 -12.37
N PHE A 35 -5.04 -25.93 -11.29
CA PHE A 35 -3.96 -24.97 -11.12
C PHE A 35 -2.88 -25.49 -10.14
N ASN A 36 -3.02 -26.72 -9.62
CA ASN A 36 -2.14 -27.27 -8.59
C ASN A 36 -2.04 -26.34 -7.36
N VAL A 37 -3.17 -25.71 -6.99
CA VAL A 37 -3.29 -24.81 -5.83
C VAL A 37 -4.11 -25.51 -4.76
N THR A 38 -3.66 -25.42 -3.51
CA THR A 38 -4.44 -25.85 -2.35
C THR A 38 -5.21 -24.69 -1.74
N ARG A 39 -6.28 -25.00 -1.01
CA ARG A 39 -7.04 -23.99 -0.27
C ARG A 39 -6.15 -23.25 0.75
N GLU A 40 -5.23 -23.96 1.39
CA GLU A 40 -4.29 -23.39 2.37
C GLU A 40 -3.33 -22.38 1.71
N GLU A 41 -2.76 -22.70 0.55
CA GLU A 41 -1.89 -21.77 -0.20
C GLU A 41 -2.63 -20.53 -0.69
N LEU A 42 -3.91 -20.69 -1.09
CA LEU A 42 -4.75 -19.56 -1.47
C LEU A 42 -5.01 -18.64 -0.27
N ASP A 43 -5.43 -19.20 0.87
CA ASP A 43 -5.75 -18.44 2.07
C ASP A 43 -4.49 -17.73 2.63
N GLU A 44 -3.33 -18.40 2.65
CA GLU A 44 -2.04 -17.80 3.04
C GLU A 44 -1.65 -16.65 2.11
N PHE A 45 -1.79 -16.83 0.79
CA PHE A 45 -1.50 -15.77 -0.18
C PHE A 45 -2.42 -14.56 0.01
N LEU A 46 -3.74 -14.78 0.17
CA LEU A 46 -4.72 -13.71 0.35
C LEU A 46 -4.43 -12.93 1.64
N PHE A 47 -4.15 -13.63 2.74
CA PHE A 47 -3.79 -13.04 4.02
C PHE A 47 -2.53 -12.17 3.92
N ASP A 48 -1.44 -12.70 3.36
CA ASP A 48 -0.19 -11.96 3.20
C ASP A 48 -0.35 -10.77 2.25
N TYR A 49 -1.15 -10.95 1.19
CA TYR A 49 -1.42 -9.89 0.22
C TYR A 49 -2.18 -8.73 0.87
N GLN A 50 -3.19 -9.04 1.69
CA GLN A 50 -3.90 -8.05 2.49
C GLN A 50 -3.01 -7.40 3.53
N ALA A 51 -2.16 -8.15 4.24
CA ALA A 51 -1.23 -7.59 5.21
C ALA A 51 -0.29 -6.55 4.57
N ILE A 52 0.16 -6.78 3.32
CA ILE A 52 0.94 -5.80 2.56
C ILE A 52 0.09 -4.58 2.17
N LEU A 53 -1.17 -4.78 1.80
CA LEU A 53 -2.09 -3.69 1.49
C LEU A 53 -2.38 -2.81 2.71
N ASP A 54 -2.58 -3.42 3.88
CA ASP A 54 -2.96 -2.77 5.15
C ASP A 54 -1.79 -2.12 5.90
N SER A 55 -0.56 -2.45 5.52
CA SER A 55 0.66 -1.99 6.19
C SER A 55 0.82 -0.46 6.32
N GLU A 56 0.08 0.34 5.55
CA GLU A 56 0.22 1.80 5.52
C GLU A 56 -0.61 2.53 6.59
N GLY A 57 -1.54 1.84 7.26
CA GLY A 57 -2.45 2.43 8.26
C GLY A 57 -3.38 3.50 7.67
N SER A 58 -4.19 4.17 8.52
CA SER A 58 -5.20 5.12 8.03
C SER A 58 -4.60 6.36 7.34
N GLN A 59 -5.31 6.92 6.36
CA GLN A 59 -4.90 8.13 5.64
C GLN A 59 -4.56 9.28 6.60
N ARG A 60 -5.32 9.43 7.69
CA ARG A 60 -5.09 10.43 8.74
C ARG A 60 -3.78 10.20 9.50
N SER A 61 -3.48 8.95 9.86
CA SER A 61 -2.21 8.58 10.52
C SER A 61 -1.02 8.87 9.60
N GLN A 62 -1.13 8.50 8.32
CA GLN A 62 -0.11 8.78 7.32
C GLN A 62 0.15 10.28 7.16
N GLN A 63 -0.89 11.09 6.98
CA GLN A 63 -0.76 12.55 6.83
C GLN A 63 -0.12 13.20 8.05
N THR A 64 -0.48 12.75 9.25
CA THR A 64 0.11 13.24 10.51
C THR A 64 1.59 12.91 10.56
N THR A 65 1.96 11.68 10.20
CA THR A 65 3.37 11.23 10.17
C THR A 65 4.20 12.06 9.18
N TYR A 66 3.72 12.25 7.96
CA TYR A 66 4.45 13.06 6.96
C TYR A 66 4.52 14.54 7.35
N GLY A 67 3.48 15.07 8.00
CA GLY A 67 3.49 16.43 8.55
C GLY A 67 4.56 16.61 9.63
N ILE A 68 4.68 15.67 10.56
CA ILE A 68 5.74 15.68 11.58
C ILE A 68 7.13 15.62 10.92
N ILE A 69 7.32 14.72 9.95
CA ILE A 69 8.59 14.61 9.21
C ILE A 69 8.95 15.94 8.52
N ALA A 70 7.98 16.60 7.89
CA ALA A 70 8.21 17.88 7.22
C ALA A 70 8.60 19.01 8.18
N LEU A 71 8.19 18.94 9.45
CA LEU A 71 8.51 19.94 10.47
C LEU A 71 9.93 19.79 11.04
N ILE A 72 10.50 18.58 11.07
CA ILE A 72 11.81 18.31 11.68
C ILE A 72 12.90 19.25 11.14
N PRO A 73 13.08 19.43 9.81
CA PRO A 73 14.14 20.29 9.30
C PRO A 73 13.95 21.76 9.67
N ILE A 74 12.69 22.22 9.80
CA ILE A 74 12.36 23.58 10.20
C ILE A 74 12.77 23.80 11.67
N ILE A 75 12.45 22.84 12.54
CA ILE A 75 12.84 22.88 13.96
C ILE A 75 14.36 22.85 14.09
N VAL A 76 15.04 21.96 13.35
CA VAL A 76 16.50 21.85 13.37
C VAL A 76 17.15 23.17 12.92
N LEU A 77 16.71 23.76 11.81
CA LEU A 77 17.22 25.05 11.34
C LEU A 77 16.95 26.18 12.34
N SER A 78 15.81 26.16 13.02
CA SER A 78 15.47 27.17 14.04
C SER A 78 16.40 27.14 15.27
N ALA A 79 17.06 26.02 15.52
CA ALA A 79 18.00 25.86 16.63
C ALA A 79 19.39 26.46 16.35
N PHE A 80 19.70 26.80 15.09
CA PHE A 80 20.98 27.39 14.70
C PHE A 80 20.90 28.92 14.60
N PRO A 81 21.96 29.65 15.03
CA PRO A 81 22.01 31.09 14.84
C PRO A 81 22.09 31.42 13.35
N GLN A 82 21.36 32.45 12.90
CA GLN A 82 21.22 32.75 11.47
C GLN A 82 22.54 32.97 10.71
N LYS A 83 23.55 33.50 11.43
CA LYS A 83 24.93 33.69 10.98
C LYS A 83 25.73 32.40 10.71
N SER A 84 25.24 31.23 11.13
CA SER A 84 25.83 29.93 10.79
C SER A 84 25.09 29.22 9.66
N LEU A 85 24.00 29.80 9.14
CA LEU A 85 23.28 29.25 8.01
C LEU A 85 23.93 29.72 6.70
N PRO A 86 23.90 28.90 5.64
CA PRO A 86 24.51 29.25 4.35
C PRO A 86 23.81 30.41 3.64
N TRP A 87 22.70 30.93 4.19
CA TRP A 87 21.94 32.06 3.65
C TRP A 87 21.84 33.19 4.67
N ASP A 88 22.28 34.40 4.28
CA ASP A 88 22.26 35.59 5.14
C ASP A 88 20.83 36.11 5.43
N SER A 89 19.86 35.79 4.57
CA SER A 89 18.48 36.26 4.73
C SER A 89 17.63 35.30 5.58
N PRO A 90 16.82 35.85 6.52
CA PRO A 90 15.93 35.04 7.36
C PRO A 90 14.83 34.37 6.53
N THR A 91 14.36 35.04 5.47
CA THR A 91 13.28 34.53 4.62
C THR A 91 13.74 33.37 3.75
N THR A 92 14.97 33.42 3.23
CA THR A 92 15.54 32.34 2.40
C THR A 92 15.84 31.11 3.24
N SER A 93 16.31 31.28 4.47
CA SER A 93 16.56 30.18 5.40
C SER A 93 15.28 29.43 5.79
N LEU A 94 14.19 30.16 6.06
CA LEU A 94 12.89 29.57 6.33
C LEU A 94 12.34 28.81 5.12
N LEU A 95 12.39 29.42 3.94
CA LEU A 95 11.91 28.81 2.70
C LEU A 95 12.71 27.54 2.37
N ALA A 96 14.03 27.57 2.56
CA ALA A 96 14.88 26.40 2.39
C ALA A 96 14.49 25.28 3.36
N GLY A 97 14.21 25.58 4.63
CA GLY A 97 13.76 24.60 5.61
C GLY A 97 12.44 23.93 5.25
N VAL A 98 11.47 24.72 4.80
CA VAL A 98 10.18 24.20 4.31
C VAL A 98 10.39 23.33 3.07
N ALA A 99 11.18 23.80 2.10
CA ALA A 99 11.46 23.06 0.88
C ALA A 99 12.15 21.72 1.18
N ILE A 100 13.12 21.70 2.08
CA ILE A 100 13.81 20.48 2.52
C ILE A 100 12.83 19.54 3.24
N GLY A 101 12.02 20.06 4.16
CA GLY A 101 11.01 19.27 4.87
C GLY A 101 10.01 18.60 3.93
N VAL A 102 9.48 19.36 2.97
CA VAL A 102 8.57 18.85 1.95
C VAL A 102 9.28 17.82 1.05
N ALA A 103 10.50 18.11 0.61
CA ALA A 103 11.28 17.18 -0.22
C ALA A 103 11.53 15.84 0.50
N ILE A 104 11.89 15.87 1.78
CA ILE A 104 12.09 14.66 2.60
C ILE A 104 10.77 13.90 2.75
N ALA A 105 9.67 14.58 3.08
CA ALA A 105 8.36 13.93 3.22
C ALA A 105 7.92 13.24 1.91
N LEU A 106 8.12 13.90 0.77
CA LEU A 106 7.82 13.34 -0.55
C LEU A 106 8.74 12.16 -0.88
N ALA A 107 10.04 12.24 -0.58
CA ALA A 107 10.98 11.16 -0.80
C ALA A 107 10.60 9.91 0.02
N VAL A 108 10.29 10.07 1.31
CA VAL A 108 9.86 8.96 2.18
C VAL A 108 8.56 8.33 1.65
N LYS A 109 7.59 9.15 1.24
CA LYS A 109 6.34 8.65 0.64
C LYS A 109 6.60 7.86 -0.65
N GLY A 110 7.46 8.37 -1.52
CA GLY A 110 7.84 7.71 -2.77
C GLY A 110 8.54 6.36 -2.53
N ILE A 111 9.49 6.31 -1.59
CA ILE A 111 10.19 5.07 -1.22
C ILE A 111 9.21 4.04 -0.68
N ARG A 112 8.28 4.43 0.21
CA ARG A 112 7.26 3.52 0.75
C ARG A 112 6.36 2.94 -0.35
N MET A 113 5.86 3.80 -1.23
CA MET A 113 5.03 3.38 -2.38
C MET A 113 5.79 2.41 -3.30
N PHE A 114 7.07 2.67 -3.54
CA PHE A 114 7.92 1.80 -4.34
C PHE A 114 8.16 0.44 -3.68
N LEU A 115 8.49 0.42 -2.38
CA LEU A 115 8.70 -0.81 -1.62
C LEU A 115 7.44 -1.67 -1.58
N LYS A 116 6.27 -1.06 -1.33
CA LYS A 116 4.97 -1.76 -1.36
C LYS A 116 4.72 -2.39 -2.74
N SER A 117 4.91 -1.61 -3.81
CA SER A 117 4.76 -2.11 -5.18
C SER A 117 5.74 -3.26 -5.48
N LYS A 118 6.96 -3.19 -4.96
CA LYS A 118 7.97 -4.25 -5.14
C LYS A 118 7.61 -5.52 -4.36
N ASN A 119 7.15 -5.38 -3.12
CA ASN A 119 6.73 -6.51 -2.29
C ASN A 119 5.51 -7.21 -2.89
N ILE A 120 4.51 -6.46 -3.36
CA ILE A 120 3.36 -7.02 -4.08
C ILE A 120 3.81 -7.79 -5.33
N LYS A 121 4.70 -7.20 -6.13
CA LYS A 121 5.23 -7.87 -7.34
C LYS A 121 6.01 -9.13 -6.99
N ARG A 122 6.79 -9.12 -5.91
CA ARG A 122 7.55 -10.28 -5.46
C ARG A 122 6.62 -11.41 -5.01
N GLN A 123 5.65 -11.10 -4.15
CA GLN A 123 4.69 -12.08 -3.67
C GLN A 123 3.90 -12.73 -4.83
N LYS A 124 3.48 -11.92 -5.82
CA LYS A 124 2.84 -12.43 -7.05
C LYS A 124 3.76 -13.31 -7.90
N ALA A 125 5.07 -13.06 -7.89
CA ALA A 125 6.04 -13.86 -8.62
C ALA A 125 6.44 -15.15 -7.89
N GLU A 126 6.33 -15.17 -6.56
CA GLU A 126 6.60 -16.34 -5.72
C GLU A 126 5.44 -17.36 -5.77
N HIS A 127 4.20 -16.92 -6.06
CA HIS A 127 3.02 -17.77 -6.19
C HIS A 127 2.31 -17.60 -7.55
N PRO A 128 2.95 -17.96 -8.67
CA PRO A 128 2.37 -17.76 -10.02
C PRO A 128 1.08 -18.56 -10.23
N ASP A 129 0.99 -19.76 -9.66
CA ASP A 129 -0.15 -20.66 -9.82
C ASP A 129 -1.40 -20.15 -9.07
N VAL A 130 -1.21 -19.65 -7.84
CA VAL A 130 -2.27 -19.01 -7.05
C VAL A 130 -2.79 -17.75 -7.74
N VAL A 131 -1.89 -16.94 -8.32
CA VAL A 131 -2.28 -15.74 -9.09
C VAL A 131 -3.04 -16.11 -10.36
N ALA A 132 -2.65 -17.18 -11.06
CA ALA A 132 -3.36 -17.68 -12.23
C ALA A 132 -4.78 -18.13 -11.87
N TYR A 133 -4.93 -18.87 -10.76
CA TYR A 133 -6.22 -19.28 -10.24
C TYR A 133 -7.11 -18.08 -9.87
N ILE A 134 -6.60 -17.13 -9.08
CA ILE A 134 -7.36 -15.91 -8.71
C ILE A 134 -7.81 -15.13 -9.94
N ASN A 135 -6.95 -14.99 -10.96
CA ASN A 135 -7.34 -14.32 -12.20
C ASN A 135 -8.43 -15.08 -12.95
N ALA A 136 -8.39 -16.42 -12.98
CA ALA A 136 -9.44 -17.24 -13.58
C ALA A 136 -10.78 -17.07 -12.85
N VAL A 137 -10.78 -17.14 -11.52
CA VAL A 137 -11.97 -16.92 -10.67
C VAL A 137 -12.57 -15.54 -10.91
N LEU A 138 -11.76 -14.48 -10.85
CA LEU A 138 -12.23 -13.10 -11.07
C LEU A 138 -12.68 -12.85 -12.50
N SER A 139 -12.09 -13.54 -13.50
CA SER A 139 -12.54 -13.44 -14.89
C SER A 139 -13.89 -14.09 -15.11
N PHE A 140 -14.22 -15.15 -14.37
CA PHE A 140 -15.52 -15.82 -14.43
C PHE A 140 -16.63 -14.93 -13.85
N GLU A 141 -16.38 -14.29 -12.71
CA GLU A 141 -17.29 -13.30 -12.09
C GLU A 141 -17.62 -12.12 -13.03
N GLN A 142 -16.66 -11.67 -13.84
CA GLN A 142 -16.83 -10.53 -14.76
C GLN A 142 -17.60 -10.85 -16.06
N HIS A 143 -17.74 -12.12 -16.43
CA HIS A 143 -18.38 -12.55 -17.69
C HIS A 143 -19.80 -13.09 -17.50
N GLN A 144 -20.36 -13.02 -16.29
CA GLN A 144 -21.80 -13.19 -16.00
C GLN A 144 -22.51 -11.85 -15.91
#